data_AF-A0A517YLR5-F1
#
_entry.id   AF-A0A517YLR5-F1
#
_cell.length_a   1.000
_cell.length_b   1.000
_cell.length_c   1.000
_cell.angle_alpha   90.00
_cell.angle_beta   90.00
_cell.angle_gamma   90.00
#
_symmetry.space_group_name_H-M   'P 1'
#
loop_
_entity.id
_entity.type
_entity.pdbx_description
1 polymer ?
#
loop_
_entity_poly.entity_id
_entity_poly.type
_entity_poly.pdbx_seq_one_letter_code
_entity_poly.pdbx_strand_id
1 'polypeptide(L)'
;MFDVTTIPMKQFSLQWRLTDPKYRVLPQVHLEQIKPLDEGSAKRLFDFAQPWFNELPFTQGNFTNVASMPTNVQSDQEIRLVRKWLYLREVSFQRRVLLSWNGTVAAMSTWKIVVKYWDALWYPGSDDLVAFDESLSWALFLFHEEVAFFCNAPSPSQPSSNLSVPCRKSMSQSADLYA
;
A
#
# COMPACT_ATOMS: atom_id res chain seq x y z
N MET A 1 -17.23 9.45 2.03
CA MET A 1 -17.01 8.80 0.73
C MET A 1 -16.17 9.73 -0.13
N PHE A 2 -14.98 9.31 -0.57
CA PHE A 2 -14.19 10.12 -1.50
C PHE A 2 -14.96 10.24 -2.81
N ASP A 3 -15.25 11.47 -3.23
CA ASP A 3 -15.87 11.71 -4.53
C ASP A 3 -14.81 11.56 -5.63
N VAL A 4 -14.93 10.47 -6.38
CA VAL A 4 -13.96 10.05 -7.41
C VAL A 4 -14.65 9.94 -8.76
N THR A 5 -13.95 10.43 -9.78
CA THR A 5 -14.39 10.33 -11.17
C THR A 5 -13.57 9.27 -11.88
N THR A 6 -14.25 8.30 -12.51
CA THR A 6 -13.60 7.20 -13.22
C THR A 6 -13.39 7.52 -14.69
N ILE A 7 -12.27 7.04 -15.25
CA ILE A 7 -11.99 7.10 -16.69
C ILE A 7 -11.93 5.70 -17.30
N PRO A 8 -12.11 5.55 -18.63
CA PRO A 8 -11.95 4.26 -19.29
C PRO A 8 -10.53 3.68 -19.12
N MET A 9 -10.41 2.34 -19.02
CA MET A 9 -9.10 1.65 -18.93
C MET A 9 -8.12 2.06 -20.02
N LYS A 10 -8.62 2.34 -21.24
CA LYS A 10 -7.79 2.80 -22.37
C LYS A 10 -7.06 4.13 -22.13
N GLN A 11 -7.52 4.93 -21.18
CA GLN A 11 -6.94 6.22 -20.80
C GLN A 11 -6.04 6.11 -19.55
N PHE A 12 -5.99 4.95 -18.91
CA PHE A 12 -5.14 4.74 -17.74
C PHE A 12 -3.68 4.62 -18.16
N SER A 13 -2.83 5.48 -17.63
CA SER A 13 -1.40 5.54 -17.97
C SER A 13 -0.66 4.23 -17.68
N LEU A 14 -1.13 3.45 -16.70
CA LEU A 14 -0.57 2.15 -16.32
C LEU A 14 -1.32 0.95 -16.92
N GLN A 15 -2.24 1.16 -17.88
CA GLN A 15 -3.02 0.06 -18.48
C GLN A 15 -2.16 -1.08 -19.03
N TRP A 16 -0.98 -0.75 -19.56
CA TRP A 16 -0.06 -1.70 -20.19
C TRP A 16 0.37 -2.80 -19.22
N ARG A 17 0.46 -2.52 -17.91
CA ARG A 17 0.78 -3.52 -16.88
C ARG A 17 -0.23 -4.66 -16.81
N LEU A 18 -1.47 -4.37 -17.22
CA LEU A 18 -2.64 -5.22 -17.00
C LEU A 18 -3.23 -5.78 -18.30
N THR A 19 -2.78 -5.28 -19.45
CA THR A 19 -3.40 -5.55 -20.76
C THR A 19 -2.41 -5.94 -21.86
N ASP A 20 -1.12 -5.62 -21.72
CA ASP A 20 -0.11 -5.95 -22.73
C ASP A 20 0.50 -7.35 -22.45
N PRO A 21 0.55 -8.25 -23.45
CA PRO A 21 1.17 -9.59 -23.35
C PRO A 21 2.63 -9.62 -22.88
N LYS A 22 3.37 -8.52 -23.03
CA LYS A 22 4.74 -8.40 -22.49
C LYS A 22 4.76 -8.40 -20.96
N TYR A 23 3.66 -8.00 -20.34
CA TYR A 23 3.49 -7.91 -18.88
C TYR A 23 2.41 -8.90 -18.44
N ARG A 24 1.61 -8.54 -17.42
CA ARG A 24 0.55 -9.42 -16.95
C ARG A 24 -0.79 -9.05 -17.56
N VAL A 25 -1.28 -9.86 -18.48
CA VAL A 25 -2.65 -9.72 -18.99
C VAL A 25 -3.63 -10.27 -17.95
N LEU A 26 -4.47 -9.40 -17.39
CA LEU A 26 -5.52 -9.82 -16.46
C LEU A 26 -6.74 -10.33 -17.24
N PRO A 27 -7.44 -11.37 -16.73
CA PRO A 27 -8.75 -11.74 -17.24
C PRO A 27 -9.73 -10.56 -17.17
N GLN A 28 -10.61 -10.45 -18.18
CA GLN A 28 -11.56 -9.35 -18.30
C GLN A 28 -12.41 -9.12 -17.03
N VAL A 29 -12.88 -10.20 -16.40
CA VAL A 29 -13.65 -10.15 -15.14
C VAL A 29 -12.89 -9.53 -13.95
N HIS A 30 -11.57 -9.53 -13.99
CA HIS A 30 -10.73 -8.85 -12.98
C HIS A 30 -10.39 -7.43 -13.41
N LEU A 31 -10.12 -7.19 -14.70
CA LEU A 31 -9.93 -5.84 -15.24
C LEU A 31 -11.13 -4.94 -14.96
N GLU A 32 -12.35 -5.46 -15.07
CA GLU A 32 -13.58 -4.73 -14.78
C GLU A 32 -13.70 -4.29 -13.33
N GLN A 33 -12.96 -4.91 -12.40
CA GLN A 33 -12.89 -4.51 -11.00
C GLN A 33 -11.85 -3.43 -10.74
N ILE A 34 -11.06 -3.03 -11.75
CA ILE A 34 -10.12 -1.93 -11.66
C ILE A 34 -10.75 -0.75 -12.41
N LYS A 35 -11.05 0.32 -11.68
CA LYS A 35 -11.66 1.54 -12.21
C LYS A 35 -10.62 2.67 -12.12
N PRO A 36 -9.85 2.92 -13.18
CA PRO A 36 -8.96 4.06 -13.25
C PRO A 36 -9.68 5.36 -12.94
N LEU A 37 -8.98 6.28 -12.28
CA LEU A 37 -9.52 7.58 -11.91
C LEU A 37 -8.92 8.68 -12.78
N ASP A 38 -9.66 9.77 -12.93
CA ASP A 38 -9.15 10.97 -13.58
C ASP A 38 -8.03 11.64 -12.76
N GLU A 39 -7.29 12.53 -13.41
CA GLU A 39 -6.16 13.23 -12.77
C GLU A 39 -6.60 14.07 -11.56
N GLY A 40 -7.78 14.69 -11.63
CA GLY A 40 -8.33 15.46 -10.51
C GLY A 40 -8.57 14.62 -9.27
N SER A 41 -9.14 13.42 -9.41
CA SER A 41 -9.31 12.48 -8.31
C SER A 41 -7.97 11.90 -7.85
N ALA A 42 -7.06 11.58 -8.77
CA ALA A 42 -5.72 11.10 -8.44
C ALA A 42 -4.97 12.10 -7.56
N LYS A 43 -4.97 13.39 -7.94
CA LYS A 43 -4.34 14.46 -7.17
C LYS A 43 -4.92 14.57 -5.76
N ARG A 44 -6.25 14.59 -5.61
CA ARG A 44 -6.89 14.69 -4.29
C ARG A 44 -6.53 13.53 -3.38
N LEU A 45 -6.49 12.29 -3.92
CA LEU A 45 -6.12 11.11 -3.14
C LEU A 45 -4.65 11.14 -2.75
N PHE A 46 -3.76 11.53 -3.67
CA PHE A 46 -2.35 11.62 -3.40
C PHE A 46 -2.06 12.68 -2.35
N ASP A 47 -2.55 13.91 -2.50
CA ASP A 47 -2.34 14.99 -1.54
C ASP A 47 -2.87 14.61 -0.14
N PHE A 48 -4.00 13.89 -0.08
CA PHE A 48 -4.57 13.42 1.17
C PHE A 48 -3.70 12.38 1.88
N ALA A 49 -3.16 11.41 1.12
CA ALA A 49 -2.43 10.28 1.69
C ALA A 49 -0.91 10.56 1.84
N GLN A 50 -0.35 11.53 1.10
CA GLN A 50 1.07 11.89 1.10
C GLN A 50 1.69 12.06 2.49
N PRO A 51 1.01 12.68 3.50
CA PRO A 51 1.57 12.80 4.84
C PRO A 51 1.93 11.46 5.48
N TRP A 52 1.34 10.35 5.03
CA TRP A 52 1.56 9.03 5.59
C TRP A 52 2.82 8.33 5.06
N PHE A 53 3.38 8.75 3.92
CA PHE A 53 4.44 7.99 3.24
C PHE A 53 5.58 8.83 2.65
N ASN A 54 5.82 10.04 3.19
CA ASN A 54 6.81 10.98 2.65
C ASN A 54 8.28 10.47 2.74
N GLU A 55 8.97 10.65 3.87
CA GLU A 55 10.38 10.22 4.01
C GLU A 55 10.53 8.85 4.68
N LEU A 56 9.69 8.56 5.67
CA LEU A 56 9.59 7.26 6.31
C LEU A 56 8.11 6.89 6.47
N PRO A 57 7.69 5.73 5.96
CA PRO A 57 6.28 5.33 5.98
C PRO A 57 5.73 5.28 7.41
N PHE A 58 4.58 5.92 7.59
CA PHE A 58 3.75 5.87 8.79
C PHE A 58 4.41 6.36 10.08
N THR A 59 5.37 7.30 9.97
CA THR A 59 6.13 7.82 11.12
C THR A 59 5.47 9.00 11.86
N GLN A 60 4.43 9.62 11.29
CA GLN A 60 3.79 10.82 11.87
C GLN A 60 2.79 10.54 13.01
N GLY A 61 2.79 9.33 13.59
CA GLY A 61 1.90 8.98 14.72
C GLY A 61 0.41 8.81 14.37
N ASN A 62 0.05 8.94 13.09
CA ASN A 62 -1.32 8.73 12.59
C ASN A 62 -1.70 7.25 12.46
N PHE A 63 -0.76 6.33 12.70
CA PHE A 63 -0.98 4.89 12.62
C PHE A 63 -0.25 4.17 13.75
N THR A 64 -0.82 3.04 14.18
CA THR A 64 -0.26 2.12 15.16
C THR A 64 -0.02 0.75 14.51
N ASN A 65 0.85 -0.07 15.10
CA ASN A 65 1.12 -1.45 14.67
C ASN A 65 1.52 -1.56 13.18
N VAL A 66 2.62 -0.94 12.81
CA VAL A 66 3.19 -1.07 11.46
C VAL A 66 3.80 -2.46 11.31
N ALA A 67 3.12 -3.32 10.57
CA ALA A 67 3.67 -4.59 10.11
C ALA A 67 4.41 -4.34 8.80
N SER A 68 5.60 -4.91 8.63
CA SER A 68 6.34 -4.88 7.37
C SER A 68 6.55 -6.28 6.79
N MET A 69 6.74 -6.34 5.47
CA MET A 69 7.07 -7.53 4.72
C MET A 69 8.04 -7.15 3.60
N PRO A 70 9.25 -7.74 3.55
CA PRO A 70 10.12 -7.60 2.40
C PRO A 70 9.41 -8.08 1.12
N THR A 71 9.59 -7.34 0.04
CA THR A 71 9.00 -7.63 -1.28
C THR A 71 10.07 -7.71 -2.38
N ASN A 72 11.32 -7.99 -2.01
CA ASN A 72 12.33 -8.42 -2.98
C ASN A 72 11.92 -9.80 -3.50
N VAL A 73 11.27 -9.81 -4.66
CA VAL A 73 10.74 -11.02 -5.27
C VAL A 73 11.68 -11.44 -6.39
N GLN A 74 12.24 -12.64 -6.25
CA GLN A 74 13.09 -13.28 -7.24
C GLN A 74 12.44 -14.56 -7.80
N SER A 75 11.27 -14.93 -7.26
CA SER A 75 10.57 -16.18 -7.60
C SER A 75 9.05 -16.11 -7.38
N ASP A 76 8.32 -17.00 -8.04
CA ASP A 76 6.87 -17.18 -7.82
C ASP A 76 6.52 -17.57 -6.38
N GLN A 77 7.46 -18.18 -5.65
CA GLN A 77 7.26 -18.54 -4.25
C GLN A 77 7.17 -17.29 -3.37
N GLU A 78 8.05 -16.31 -3.58
CA GLU A 78 8.03 -15.05 -2.83
C GLU A 78 6.78 -14.23 -3.16
N ILE A 79 6.33 -14.24 -4.42
CA ILE A 79 5.03 -13.65 -4.81
C ILE A 79 3.89 -14.22 -3.95
N ARG A 80 3.89 -15.55 -3.75
CA ARG A 80 2.88 -16.22 -2.92
C ARG A 80 3.00 -15.88 -1.44
N LEU A 81 4.21 -15.66 -0.92
CA LEU A 81 4.44 -15.26 0.47
C LEU A 81 3.87 -13.87 0.75
N VAL A 82 4.18 -12.88 -0.09
CA VAL A 82 3.62 -11.53 0.05
C VAL A 82 2.10 -11.56 -0.10
N ARG A 83 1.57 -12.31 -1.08
CA ARG A 83 0.12 -12.51 -1.24
C ARG A 83 -0.52 -13.10 0.02
N LYS A 84 0.10 -14.11 0.64
CA LYS A 84 -0.38 -14.70 1.89
C LYS A 84 -0.34 -13.67 3.04
N TRP A 85 0.70 -12.85 3.10
CA TRP A 85 0.80 -11.79 4.10
C TRP A 85 -0.27 -10.70 3.93
N LEU A 86 -0.63 -10.32 2.71
CA LEU A 86 -1.74 -9.41 2.41
C LEU A 86 -3.10 -10.05 2.76
N TYR A 87 -3.27 -11.34 2.47
CA TYR A 87 -4.47 -12.09 2.84
C TYR A 87 -4.73 -12.09 4.35
N LEU A 88 -3.68 -12.19 5.16
CA LEU A 88 -3.75 -12.21 6.62
C LEU A 88 -4.03 -10.83 7.26
N ARG A 89 -4.31 -9.78 6.48
CA ARG A 89 -4.66 -8.45 7.00
C ARG A 89 -6.11 -8.31 7.45
N GLU A 90 -6.92 -9.36 7.29
CA GLU A 90 -8.34 -9.40 7.72
C GLU A 90 -9.25 -8.33 7.06
N VAL A 91 -8.77 -7.65 6.02
CA VAL A 91 -9.60 -6.77 5.19
C VAL A 91 -10.50 -7.63 4.30
N SER A 92 -11.80 -7.36 4.32
CA SER A 92 -12.78 -8.08 3.48
C SER A 92 -12.40 -7.99 2.00
N PHE A 93 -12.42 -9.11 1.29
CA PHE A 93 -12.10 -9.15 -0.15
C PHE A 93 -13.03 -8.32 -1.03
N GLN A 94 -14.27 -8.10 -0.59
CA GLN A 94 -15.22 -7.23 -1.31
C GLN A 94 -15.03 -5.75 -0.96
N ARG A 95 -14.16 -5.44 0.02
CA ARG A 95 -13.89 -4.06 0.42
C ARG A 95 -13.38 -3.30 -0.79
N ARG A 96 -14.06 -2.20 -1.09
CA ARG A 96 -13.60 -1.20 -2.04
C ARG A 96 -12.36 -0.52 -1.50
N VAL A 97 -11.34 -0.40 -2.34
CA VAL A 97 -10.05 0.20 -2.00
C VAL A 97 -9.68 1.25 -3.04
N LEU A 98 -9.05 2.32 -2.58
CA LEU A 98 -8.47 3.37 -3.39
C LEU A 98 -6.98 3.10 -3.50
N LEU A 99 -6.45 3.21 -4.72
CA LEU A 99 -5.08 2.96 -5.10
C LEU A 99 -4.50 4.26 -5.64
N SER A 100 -3.43 4.76 -5.04
CA SER A 100 -2.79 6.01 -5.44
C SER A 100 -1.29 5.77 -5.65
N TRP A 101 -0.81 5.97 -6.88
CA TRP A 101 0.60 5.87 -7.22
C TRP A 101 1.29 7.23 -7.12
N ASN A 102 0.65 8.28 -7.63
CA ASN A 102 1.16 9.64 -7.59
C ASN A 102 0.01 10.65 -7.84
N GLY A 103 0.35 11.94 -7.92
CA GLY A 103 -0.62 13.02 -8.13
C GLY A 103 -1.39 12.98 -9.45
N THR A 104 -1.07 12.09 -10.39
CA THR A 104 -1.76 11.98 -11.69
C THR A 104 -2.31 10.58 -11.99
N VAL A 105 -1.95 9.57 -11.18
CA VAL A 105 -2.30 8.17 -11.42
C VAL A 105 -2.93 7.54 -10.19
N ALA A 106 -4.21 7.20 -10.32
CA ALA A 106 -4.96 6.48 -9.29
C ALA A 106 -6.01 5.55 -9.91
N ALA A 107 -6.47 4.58 -9.10
CA ALA A 107 -7.54 3.67 -9.45
C ALA A 107 -8.37 3.31 -8.20
N MET A 108 -9.60 2.88 -8.42
CA MET A 108 -10.42 2.22 -7.41
C MET A 108 -10.53 0.74 -7.75
N SER A 109 -10.46 -0.14 -6.74
CA SER A 109 -10.65 -1.57 -6.95
C SER A 109 -11.21 -2.27 -5.71
N THR A 110 -10.99 -3.58 -5.60
CA THR A 110 -11.32 -4.38 -4.41
C THR A 110 -10.06 -4.91 -3.76
N TRP A 111 -10.11 -5.17 -2.45
CA TRP A 111 -8.99 -5.78 -1.74
C TRP A 111 -8.60 -7.14 -2.33
N LYS A 112 -9.57 -7.90 -2.86
CA LYS A 112 -9.30 -9.14 -3.61
C LYS A 112 -8.33 -8.93 -4.76
N ILE A 113 -8.50 -7.86 -5.55
CA ILE A 113 -7.62 -7.56 -6.68
C ILE A 113 -6.23 -7.18 -6.19
N VAL A 114 -6.13 -6.35 -5.15
CA VAL A 114 -4.84 -5.98 -4.52
C VAL A 114 -4.09 -7.22 -4.07
N VAL A 115 -4.72 -8.08 -3.25
CA VAL A 115 -4.08 -9.31 -2.76
C VAL A 115 -3.63 -10.21 -3.91
N LYS A 116 -4.49 -10.41 -4.91
CA LYS A 116 -4.21 -11.36 -6.00
C LYS A 116 -3.11 -10.87 -6.94
N TYR A 117 -3.11 -9.59 -7.27
CA TYR A 117 -2.31 -8.97 -8.33
C TYR A 117 -1.36 -7.87 -7.84
N TRP A 118 -0.99 -7.87 -6.57
CA TRP A 118 -0.11 -6.86 -5.97
C TRP A 118 1.16 -6.61 -6.80
N ASP A 119 1.76 -7.70 -7.31
CA ASP A 119 2.97 -7.74 -8.13
C ASP A 119 2.78 -7.30 -9.59
N ALA A 120 1.54 -7.06 -10.02
CA ALA A 120 1.23 -6.45 -11.31
C ALA A 120 0.73 -5.00 -11.17
N LEU A 121 0.24 -4.63 -9.98
CA LEU A 121 -0.17 -3.27 -9.66
C LEU A 121 1.02 -2.38 -9.31
N TRP A 122 2.09 -2.96 -8.79
CA TRP A 122 3.25 -2.24 -8.28
C TRP A 122 4.54 -2.93 -8.69
N TYR A 123 5.50 -2.16 -9.21
CA TYR A 123 6.84 -2.64 -9.54
C TYR A 123 7.89 -2.08 -8.57
N PRO A 124 8.63 -2.96 -7.87
CA PRO A 124 9.73 -2.55 -6.99
C PRO A 124 10.76 -1.68 -7.73
N GLY A 125 11.36 -0.73 -7.01
CA GLY A 125 12.37 0.19 -7.55
C GLY A 125 11.85 1.26 -8.52
N SER A 126 10.57 1.26 -8.87
CA SER A 126 9.96 2.24 -9.79
C SER A 126 8.80 3.00 -9.18
N ASP A 127 7.98 2.32 -8.39
CA ASP A 127 6.71 2.86 -7.93
C ASP A 127 6.64 2.95 -6.42
N ASP A 128 5.90 3.94 -5.97
CA ASP A 128 5.22 3.89 -4.69
C ASP A 128 3.72 3.64 -4.94
N LEU A 129 3.10 2.82 -4.09
CA LEU A 129 1.65 2.59 -4.15
C LEU A 129 1.08 2.59 -2.74
N VAL A 130 0.19 3.54 -2.46
CA VAL A 130 -0.65 3.51 -1.27
C VAL A 130 -2.02 2.95 -1.59
N ALA A 131 -2.52 2.06 -0.74
CA ALA A 131 -3.87 1.53 -0.79
C ALA A 131 -4.56 1.69 0.56
N PHE A 132 -5.80 2.19 0.54
CA PHE A 132 -6.62 2.39 1.73
C PHE A 132 -8.11 2.32 1.36
N ASP A 133 -8.99 2.31 2.35
CA ASP A 133 -10.43 2.38 2.12
C ASP A 133 -11.05 3.63 2.77
N GLU A 134 -12.36 3.81 2.57
CA GLU A 134 -13.11 4.96 3.10
C GLU A 134 -13.23 4.97 4.63
N SER A 135 -12.95 3.85 5.32
CA SER A 135 -12.96 3.83 6.78
C SER A 135 -11.73 4.52 7.37
N LEU A 136 -10.66 4.64 6.56
CA LEU A 136 -9.36 5.14 6.98
C LEU A 136 -8.79 4.40 8.19
N SER A 137 -9.28 3.19 8.49
CA SER A 137 -8.84 2.43 9.66
C SER A 137 -7.54 1.65 9.40
N TRP A 138 -7.05 1.64 8.17
CA TRP A 138 -5.83 0.98 7.75
C TRP A 138 -5.27 1.62 6.48
N ALA A 139 -3.98 1.42 6.25
CA ALA A 139 -3.34 1.69 4.97
C ALA A 139 -2.28 0.61 4.67
N LEU A 140 -2.16 0.27 3.39
CA LEU A 140 -1.06 -0.49 2.81
C LEU A 140 -0.19 0.51 2.04
N PHE A 141 1.12 0.44 2.22
CA PHE A 141 2.08 1.14 1.41
C PHE A 141 3.08 0.14 0.82
N LEU A 142 3.14 0.05 -0.50
CA LEU A 142 4.17 -0.68 -1.23
C LEU A 142 5.25 0.33 -1.61
N PHE A 143 6.37 0.27 -0.89
CA PHE A 143 7.45 1.24 -0.98
C PHE A 143 8.48 0.80 -2.01
N HIS A 144 8.92 1.73 -2.87
CA HIS A 144 9.87 1.45 -3.95
C HIS A 144 11.17 0.77 -3.49
N GLU A 145 11.59 0.90 -2.22
CA GLU A 145 12.72 0.17 -1.62
C GLU A 145 12.42 -1.30 -1.25
N GLU A 146 11.48 -1.94 -1.95
CA GLU A 146 11.18 -3.36 -1.82
C GLU A 146 10.63 -3.78 -0.45
N VAL A 147 9.81 -2.92 0.17
CA VAL A 147 9.13 -3.23 1.43
C VAL A 147 7.66 -2.85 1.36
N ALA A 148 6.79 -3.79 1.76
CA ALA A 148 5.39 -3.50 2.02
C ALA A 148 5.20 -3.18 3.50
N PHE A 149 4.47 -2.11 3.78
CA PHE A 149 4.05 -1.70 5.13
C PHE A 149 2.54 -1.74 5.22
N PHE A 150 2.00 -2.34 6.26
CA PHE A 150 0.58 -2.30 6.57
C PHE A 150 0.40 -1.78 7.98
N CYS A 151 -0.47 -0.81 8.14
CA CYS A 151 -0.69 -0.13 9.40
C CYS A 151 -2.19 0.01 9.67
N ASN A 152 -2.54 0.06 10.96
CA ASN A 152 -3.90 0.33 11.40
C ASN A 152 -3.94 1.77 11.93
N ALA A 153 -4.95 2.54 11.56
CA ALA A 153 -5.15 3.84 12.20
C ALA A 153 -5.43 3.62 13.69
N PRO A 154 -5.01 4.54 14.58
CA PRO A 154 -5.41 4.48 15.97
C PRO A 154 -6.93 4.48 16.03
N SER A 155 -7.50 3.57 16.84
CA SER A 155 -8.93 3.59 17.13
C SER A 155 -9.32 4.99 17.63
N PRO A 156 -10.46 5.58 17.21
CA PRO A 156 -10.93 6.86 17.72
C PRO A 156 -11.21 6.90 19.24
N SER A 157 -10.98 5.78 19.96
CA SER A 157 -11.24 5.64 21.39
C SER A 157 -10.05 5.94 22.33
N GLN A 158 -8.98 6.59 21.88
CA GLN A 158 -7.91 7.05 22.78
C GLN A 158 -7.44 8.46 22.38
N PRO A 159 -7.88 9.54 23.07
CA PRO A 159 -7.17 10.80 23.01
C PRO A 159 -5.75 10.57 23.55
N SER A 160 -4.74 10.89 22.76
CA SER A 160 -3.33 10.80 23.13
C SER A 160 -2.99 11.85 24.20
N SER A 161 -3.28 11.54 25.47
CA SER A 161 -2.58 12.17 26.57
C SER A 161 -1.23 11.48 26.76
N ASN A 162 -0.16 12.22 26.49
CA ASN A 162 1.24 11.99 26.86
C ASN A 162 2.07 11.08 25.96
N LEU A 163 2.76 11.69 25.00
CA LEU A 163 4.04 11.18 24.51
C LEU A 163 5.13 12.23 24.77
N SER A 164 5.73 12.13 25.97
CA SER A 164 7.11 12.54 26.19
C SER A 164 7.89 11.29 26.59
N VAL A 165 8.41 10.56 25.60
CA VAL A 165 9.51 9.62 25.84
C VAL A 165 10.51 9.79 24.69
N PRO A 166 11.69 10.41 24.93
CA PRO A 166 12.79 10.34 23.98
C PRO A 166 13.33 8.91 24.00
N CYS A 167 13.42 8.29 22.83
CA CYS A 167 14.07 7.01 22.63
C CYS A 167 15.57 7.14 23.00
N ARG A 168 15.96 6.67 24.19
CA ARG A 168 17.37 6.55 24.59
C ARG A 168 18.00 5.39 23.81
N LYS A 169 19.12 5.69 23.15
CA LYS A 169 20.10 4.69 22.71
C LYS A 169 20.56 3.86 23.91
N SER A 170 20.41 2.55 23.84
CA SER A 170 21.23 1.62 24.62
C SER A 170 22.11 0.82 23.66
N MET A 171 23.33 1.34 23.42
CA MET A 171 24.45 0.48 23.06
C MET A 171 24.83 -0.30 24.34
N SER A 172 24.60 -1.61 24.36
CA SER A 172 25.27 -2.49 25.31
C SER A 172 26.55 -2.99 24.66
N GLN A 173 27.68 -2.51 25.15
CA GLN A 173 28.95 -3.21 25.05
C GLN A 173 28.84 -4.52 25.85
N SER A 174 29.27 -5.62 25.25
CA SER A 174 29.68 -6.81 26.00
C SER A 174 30.76 -7.50 25.18
N ALA A 175 32.00 -7.08 25.46
CA ALA A 175 33.18 -7.90 25.24
C ALA A 175 33.37 -8.79 26.48
N ASP A 176 33.88 -9.99 26.20
CA ASP A 176 34.60 -10.91 27.08
C ASP A 176 33.80 -11.68 28.14
N LEU A 177 33.63 -12.99 27.85
CA LEU A 177 33.75 -14.09 28.82
C LEU A 177 33.83 -15.43 28.06
N TYR A 178 35.00 -15.78 27.54
CA TYR A 178 35.47 -17.17 27.38
C TYR A 178 37.00 -17.17 27.33
N ALA A 179 37.60 -17.86 28.31
CA ALA A 179 38.94 -18.47 28.38
C ALA A 179 40.12 -17.84 27.63
#